data_AF-A0A4Y2HEV9-F1
#
_entry.id   AF-A0A4Y2HEV9-F1
#
_cell.length_a   1.000
_cell.length_b   1.000
_cell.length_c   1.000
_cell.angle_alpha   90.00
_cell.angle_beta   90.00
_cell.angle_gamma   90.00
#
_symmetry.space_group_name_H-M   'P 1'
#
loop_
_entity.id
_entity.type
_entity.pdbx_description
1 polymer ?
#
loop_
_entity_poly.entity_id
_entity_poly.type
_entity_poly.pdbx_seq_one_letter_code
_entity_poly.pdbx_strand_id
1 'polypeptide(L)'
;MVIQQLFYDAHFLFPSFQDQRKEKEALPQVRALLKDTPSLANSELSMFIHALLATCHDPRDFYGNNLVKRLKEQVENSQNISHPISYLALCNAHESWPPTKADADLKAVLNSSLEYPFVKDLQAMAVLALSCKANSTEHSLTSTTSRLYKHTSEKLKTSQMQDGSFGNLHTTALITQLDKSKSPLAHRKSSTIGVRFMVEEESAASVGTRPWTPEGRSLTLSIAFML
;
A
#
# COMPACT_ATOMS: atom_id res chain seq x y z
N MET A 1 1.88 -10.98 -7.18
CA MET A 1 2.53 -9.78 -6.63
C MET A 1 1.51 -8.65 -6.70
N VAL A 2 1.02 -8.17 -5.55
CA VAL A 2 -0.12 -7.22 -5.47
C VAL A 2 0.21 -5.94 -6.25
N ILE A 3 1.46 -5.46 -6.14
CA ILE A 3 1.95 -4.27 -6.85
C ILE A 3 2.16 -4.51 -8.35
N GLN A 4 2.61 -5.70 -8.77
CA GLN A 4 2.77 -6.01 -10.21
C GLN A 4 1.41 -6.04 -10.92
N GLN A 5 0.36 -6.52 -10.24
CA GLN A 5 -1.00 -6.48 -10.77
C GLN A 5 -1.52 -5.03 -10.88
N LEU A 6 -1.18 -4.17 -9.92
CA LEU A 6 -1.54 -2.75 -9.94
C LEU A 6 -0.81 -1.97 -11.05
N PHE A 7 0.48 -2.25 -11.27
CA PHE A 7 1.24 -1.60 -12.34
C PHE A 7 0.83 -2.09 -13.74
N TYR A 8 0.48 -3.37 -13.90
CA TYR A 8 -0.05 -3.89 -15.17
C TYR A 8 -1.36 -3.20 -15.57
N ASP A 9 -2.25 -2.94 -14.61
CA ASP A 9 -3.51 -2.21 -14.83
C ASP A 9 -3.26 -0.71 -15.07
N ALA A 10 -2.28 -0.09 -14.40
CA ALA A 10 -1.92 1.32 -14.57
C ALA A 10 -1.26 1.62 -15.93
N HIS A 11 -0.47 0.68 -16.46
CA HIS A 11 0.14 0.80 -17.79
C HIS A 11 -0.92 0.89 -18.91
N PHE A 12 -2.14 0.38 -18.67
CA PHE A 12 -3.26 0.46 -19.60
C PHE A 12 -3.94 1.84 -19.63
N LEU A 13 -3.73 2.69 -18.62
CA LEU A 13 -4.37 4.01 -18.49
C LEU A 13 -3.46 5.19 -18.85
N PHE A 14 -2.14 5.00 -18.97
CA PHE A 14 -1.21 6.09 -19.30
C PHE A 14 -0.26 5.73 -20.45
N PRO A 15 -0.76 5.64 -21.70
CA PRO A 15 0.12 5.50 -22.85
C PRO A 15 0.73 6.86 -23.21
N SER A 16 2.03 7.01 -22.93
CA SER A 16 2.96 8.06 -23.40
C SER A 16 2.90 9.45 -22.74
N PHE A 17 4.03 9.89 -22.15
CA PHE A 17 4.84 11.05 -22.58
C PHE A 17 5.91 11.38 -21.51
N GLN A 18 7.21 11.40 -21.88
CA GLN A 18 8.41 11.81 -21.09
C GLN A 18 9.04 10.86 -20.06
N ASP A 19 8.57 9.62 -19.94
CA ASP A 19 8.84 8.73 -18.80
C ASP A 19 10.34 8.39 -18.55
N GLN A 20 11.07 8.00 -19.59
CA GLN A 20 12.48 7.57 -19.48
C GLN A 20 13.46 8.68 -19.06
N ARG A 21 13.14 9.95 -19.33
CA ARG A 21 14.04 11.08 -19.01
C ARG A 21 13.90 11.47 -17.54
N LYS A 22 12.67 11.46 -17.02
CA LYS A 22 12.36 11.73 -15.61
C LYS A 22 12.86 10.60 -14.71
N GLU A 23 12.77 9.35 -15.14
CA GLU A 23 13.33 8.20 -14.40
C GLU A 23 14.85 8.32 -14.22
N LYS A 24 15.58 8.65 -15.30
CA LYS A 24 17.04 8.84 -15.27
C LYS A 24 17.49 9.99 -14.37
N GLU A 25 16.65 11.02 -14.18
CA GLU A 25 16.91 12.16 -13.29
C GLU A 25 16.47 11.91 -11.85
N ALA A 26 15.45 11.06 -11.62
CA ALA A 26 14.86 10.80 -10.30
C ALA A 26 15.68 9.81 -9.46
N LEU A 27 16.18 8.71 -10.05
CA LEU A 27 16.93 7.69 -9.29
C LEU A 27 18.20 8.25 -8.61
N PRO A 28 19.00 9.14 -9.26
CA PRO A 28 20.11 9.80 -8.59
C PRO A 28 19.69 10.70 -7.43
N GLN A 29 18.53 11.37 -7.51
CA GLN A 29 18.00 12.20 -6.42
C GLN A 29 17.55 11.34 -5.24
N VAL A 30 16.87 10.22 -5.49
CA VAL A 30 16.51 9.25 -4.45
C VAL A 30 17.76 8.69 -3.77
N ARG A 31 18.82 8.39 -4.54
CA ARG A 31 20.12 7.98 -3.98
C ARG A 31 20.71 9.07 -3.07
N ALA A 32 20.71 10.32 -3.49
CA ALA A 32 21.21 11.43 -2.69
C ALA A 32 20.42 11.56 -1.38
N LEU A 33 19.08 11.52 -1.47
CA LEU A 33 18.20 11.54 -0.30
C LEU A 33 18.51 10.39 0.68
N LEU A 34 18.65 9.16 0.18
CA LEU A 34 18.96 8.00 1.03
C LEU A 34 20.34 8.08 1.69
N LYS A 35 21.29 8.80 1.08
CA LYS A 35 22.63 9.05 1.62
C LYS A 35 22.63 10.16 2.66
N ASP A 36 21.90 11.24 2.39
CA ASP A 36 21.90 12.46 3.22
C ASP A 36 20.91 12.38 4.39
N THR A 37 19.96 11.44 4.35
CA THR A 37 19.00 11.19 5.43
C THR A 37 19.29 9.82 6.08
N PRO A 38 20.16 9.76 7.11
CA PRO A 38 20.56 8.50 7.75
C PRO A 38 19.41 7.80 8.50
N SER A 39 18.32 8.51 8.82
CA SER A 39 17.12 7.93 9.43
C SER A 39 15.85 8.31 8.65
N LEU A 40 15.59 7.64 7.52
CA LEU A 40 14.24 7.62 6.96
C LEU A 40 13.30 6.87 7.91
N ALA A 41 12.07 7.34 8.02
CA ALA A 41 11.03 6.62 8.72
C ALA A 41 10.70 5.30 7.97
N ASN A 42 10.26 4.27 8.70
CA ASN A 42 9.94 2.97 8.12
C ASN A 42 8.92 3.08 6.98
N SER A 43 7.92 3.94 7.13
CA SER A 43 6.90 4.19 6.10
C SER A 43 7.48 4.80 4.82
N GLU A 44 8.41 5.75 4.94
CA GLU A 44 9.07 6.38 3.80
C GLU A 44 9.95 5.39 3.05
N LEU A 45 10.76 4.63 3.80
CA LEU A 45 11.59 3.57 3.22
C LEU A 45 10.73 2.49 2.53
N SER A 46 9.57 2.17 3.09
CA SER A 46 8.60 1.24 2.48
C SER A 46 8.04 1.77 1.17
N MET A 47 7.69 3.07 1.11
CA MET A 47 7.26 3.71 -0.13
C MET A 47 8.35 3.66 -1.20
N PHE A 48 9.62 3.89 -0.84
CA PHE A 48 10.74 3.74 -1.79
C PHE A 48 10.89 2.31 -2.30
N ILE A 49 10.80 1.31 -1.42
CA ILE A 49 10.86 -0.10 -1.82
C ILE A 49 9.70 -0.43 -2.78
N HIS A 50 8.49 0.03 -2.48
CA HIS A 50 7.34 -0.15 -3.37
C HIS A 50 7.55 0.50 -4.73
N ALA A 51 8.05 1.75 -4.77
CA ALA A 51 8.35 2.45 -6.01
C ALA A 51 9.39 1.72 -6.87
N LEU A 52 10.46 1.21 -6.25
CA LEU A 52 11.49 0.43 -6.95
C LEU A 52 10.93 -0.87 -7.52
N LEU A 53 10.17 -1.63 -6.72
CA LEU A 53 9.52 -2.86 -7.20
C LEU A 53 8.53 -2.58 -8.33
N ALA A 54 7.80 -1.47 -8.25
CA ALA A 54 6.82 -1.06 -9.24
C ALA A 54 7.49 -0.66 -10.57
N THR A 55 8.65 -0.02 -10.50
CA THR A 55 9.49 0.35 -11.65
C THR A 55 10.48 -0.76 -12.06
N CYS A 56 10.30 -1.98 -11.53
CA CYS A 56 11.13 -3.16 -11.84
C CYS A 56 12.63 -3.01 -11.51
N HIS A 57 12.98 -2.15 -10.55
CA HIS A 57 14.34 -2.06 -9.98
C HIS A 57 14.46 -2.94 -8.73
N ASP A 58 15.65 -3.53 -8.50
CA ASP A 58 15.89 -4.37 -7.32
C ASP A 58 16.19 -3.51 -6.07
N PRO A 59 15.30 -3.45 -5.06
CA PRO A 59 15.56 -2.71 -3.83
C PRO A 59 16.63 -3.34 -2.92
N ARG A 60 17.10 -4.55 -3.22
CA ARG A 60 18.20 -5.21 -2.48
C ARG A 60 19.58 -4.75 -2.92
N ASP A 61 19.69 -4.23 -4.14
CA ASP A 61 20.93 -3.68 -4.70
C ASP A 61 20.68 -2.28 -5.28
N PHE A 62 20.14 -1.38 -4.45
CA PHE A 62 19.92 0.00 -4.86
C PHE A 62 21.18 0.83 -4.61
N TYR A 63 22.02 0.96 -5.64
CA TYR A 63 23.31 1.66 -5.55
C TYR A 63 24.21 1.13 -4.41
N GLY A 64 24.26 -0.19 -4.24
CA GLY A 64 25.02 -0.85 -3.17
C GLY A 64 24.35 -0.80 -1.78
N ASN A 65 23.09 -0.36 -1.70
CA ASN A 65 22.30 -0.37 -0.46
C ASN A 65 21.18 -1.40 -0.55
N ASN A 66 21.12 -2.28 0.45
CA ASN A 66 20.00 -3.20 0.59
C ASN A 66 18.89 -2.56 1.44
N LEU A 67 17.96 -1.89 0.76
CA LEU A 67 16.87 -1.15 1.42
C LEU A 67 15.90 -2.09 2.13
N VAL A 68 15.69 -3.28 1.57
CA VAL A 68 14.83 -4.33 2.13
C VAL A 68 15.36 -4.81 3.47
N LYS A 69 16.67 -5.11 3.54
CA LYS A 69 17.35 -5.50 4.78
C LYS A 69 17.30 -4.37 5.82
N ARG A 70 17.60 -3.12 5.41
CA ARG A 70 17.50 -1.94 6.27
C ARG A 70 16.10 -1.80 6.89
N LEU A 71 15.05 -1.92 6.08
CA LEU A 71 13.66 -1.83 6.57
C LEU A 71 13.36 -2.93 7.60
N LYS A 72 13.76 -4.16 7.32
CA LYS A 72 13.55 -5.30 8.22
C LYS A 72 14.19 -5.07 9.58
N GLU A 73 15.44 -4.63 9.60
CA GLU A 73 16.19 -4.32 10.83
C GLU A 73 15.57 -3.16 11.59
N GLN A 74 15.09 -2.10 10.89
CA GLN A 74 14.41 -0.98 11.55
C GLN A 74 13.07 -1.39 12.17
N VAL A 75 12.31 -2.28 11.51
CA VAL A 75 11.06 -2.82 12.04
C VAL A 75 11.33 -3.69 13.27
N GLU A 76 12.31 -4.59 13.19
CA GLU A 76 12.66 -5.51 14.28
C GLU A 76 13.14 -4.77 15.54
N ASN A 77 13.92 -3.71 15.37
CA ASN A 77 14.46 -2.90 16.47
C ASN A 77 13.48 -1.82 16.98
N SER A 78 12.34 -1.61 16.32
CA SER A 78 11.36 -0.60 16.73
C SER A 78 10.62 -1.01 18.00
N GLN A 79 10.58 -0.11 18.98
CA GLN A 79 9.75 -0.27 20.18
C GLN A 79 8.27 0.01 19.90
N ASN A 80 7.97 0.88 18.94
CA ASN A 80 6.61 1.27 18.58
C ASN A 80 6.00 0.32 17.54
N ILE A 81 4.67 0.31 17.45
CA ILE A 81 3.94 -0.42 16.40
C ILE A 81 4.41 0.10 15.04
N SER A 82 4.91 -0.80 14.21
CA SER A 82 5.36 -0.50 12.86
C SER A 82 4.14 -0.32 11.96
N HIS A 83 4.20 0.66 11.07
CA HIS A 83 3.13 0.90 10.12
C HIS A 83 2.96 -0.31 9.18
N PRO A 84 1.71 -0.79 8.90
CA PRO A 84 1.46 -1.99 8.11
C PRO A 84 2.07 -2.00 6.70
N ILE A 85 2.28 -0.82 6.11
CA ILE A 85 3.00 -0.65 4.83
C ILE A 85 4.40 -1.29 4.85
N SER A 86 5.05 -1.35 6.02
CA SER A 86 6.38 -1.96 6.17
C SER A 86 6.34 -3.46 5.93
N TYR A 87 5.33 -4.14 6.46
CA TYR A 87 5.14 -5.58 6.24
C TYR A 87 4.70 -5.89 4.81
N LEU A 88 3.89 -5.02 4.22
CA LEU A 88 3.53 -5.11 2.81
C LEU A 88 4.76 -4.96 1.89
N ALA A 89 5.64 -4.00 2.17
CA ALA A 89 6.90 -3.79 1.45
C ALA A 89 7.84 -5.00 1.55
N LEU A 90 8.06 -5.51 2.77
CA LEU A 90 8.84 -6.72 2.96
C LEU A 90 8.24 -7.91 2.19
N CYS A 91 6.92 -8.10 2.27
CA CYS A 91 6.28 -9.24 1.59
C CYS A 91 6.36 -9.12 0.06
N ASN A 92 6.09 -7.95 -0.51
CA ASN A 92 6.18 -7.73 -1.95
C ASN A 92 7.63 -7.84 -2.45
N ALA A 93 8.61 -7.56 -1.60
CA ALA A 93 10.02 -7.82 -1.91
C ALA A 93 10.40 -9.31 -1.78
N HIS A 94 9.50 -10.20 -1.38
CA HIS A 94 9.81 -11.59 -1.01
C HIS A 94 10.81 -11.71 0.16
N GLU A 95 10.74 -10.77 1.11
CA GLU A 95 11.53 -10.79 2.33
C GLU A 95 10.72 -11.36 3.50
N SER A 96 11.38 -12.12 4.36
CA SER A 96 10.75 -12.68 5.55
C SER A 96 10.48 -11.60 6.60
N TRP A 97 9.34 -11.72 7.28
CA TRP A 97 8.98 -10.80 8.35
C TRP A 97 9.68 -11.16 9.65
N PRO A 98 10.07 -10.17 10.49
CA PRO A 98 10.47 -10.43 11.87
C PRO A 98 9.28 -11.04 12.63
N PRO A 99 9.30 -12.34 12.98
CA PRO A 99 8.07 -13.10 13.25
C PRO A 99 7.33 -12.61 14.50
N THR A 100 8.05 -12.39 15.60
CA THR A 100 7.47 -11.92 16.87
C THR A 100 6.94 -10.50 16.75
N LYS A 101 7.71 -9.61 16.11
CA LYS A 101 7.36 -8.20 15.95
C LYS A 101 6.17 -8.01 15.00
N ALA A 102 6.18 -8.71 13.86
CA ALA A 102 5.09 -8.64 12.89
C ALA A 102 3.76 -9.17 13.45
N ASP A 103 3.79 -10.29 14.16
CA ASP A 103 2.58 -10.85 14.79
C ASP A 103 2.02 -9.90 15.86
N ALA A 104 2.88 -9.28 16.68
CA ALA A 104 2.45 -8.29 17.68
C ALA A 104 1.85 -7.02 17.04
N ASP A 105 2.56 -6.42 16.09
CA ASP A 105 2.16 -5.15 15.47
C ASP A 105 0.86 -5.32 14.66
N LEU A 106 0.75 -6.38 13.85
CA LEU A 106 -0.45 -6.65 13.05
C LEU A 106 -1.66 -7.01 13.92
N LYS A 107 -1.48 -7.78 15.00
CA LYS A 107 -2.57 -8.04 15.96
C LYS A 107 -3.05 -6.76 16.62
N ALA A 108 -2.15 -5.85 17.01
CA ALA A 108 -2.51 -4.58 17.62
C ALA A 108 -3.35 -3.72 16.67
N VAL A 109 -2.98 -3.65 15.39
CA VAL A 109 -3.74 -2.92 14.37
C VAL A 109 -5.11 -3.56 14.10
N LEU A 110 -5.16 -4.87 13.91
CA LEU A 110 -6.41 -5.58 13.59
C LEU A 110 -7.40 -5.63 14.75
N ASN A 111 -6.92 -5.68 16.00
CA ASN A 111 -7.78 -5.65 17.19
C ASN A 111 -8.22 -4.25 17.60
N SER A 112 -7.69 -3.19 16.97
CA SER A 112 -8.06 -1.83 17.32
C SER A 112 -9.57 -1.61 17.17
N SER A 113 -10.21 -1.22 18.28
CA SER A 113 -11.63 -0.86 18.34
C SER A 113 -11.85 0.65 18.23
N LEU A 114 -10.81 1.43 17.93
CA LEU A 114 -10.90 2.88 17.78
C LEU A 114 -11.72 3.22 16.52
N GLU A 115 -12.65 4.18 16.64
CA GLU A 115 -13.56 4.57 15.55
C GLU A 115 -13.01 5.66 14.62
N TYR A 116 -11.70 5.91 14.65
CA TYR A 116 -11.10 6.92 13.78
C TYR A 116 -11.04 6.46 12.31
N PRO A 117 -11.29 7.34 11.33
CA PRO A 117 -11.25 6.97 9.91
C PRO A 117 -9.95 6.29 9.47
N PHE A 118 -8.80 6.79 9.93
CA PHE A 118 -7.48 6.25 9.56
C PHE A 118 -7.24 4.81 10.06
N VAL A 119 -7.98 4.34 11.08
CA VAL A 119 -7.84 2.97 11.59
C VAL A 119 -8.30 1.97 10.54
N LYS A 120 -9.32 2.31 9.75
CA LYS A 120 -9.75 1.47 8.63
C LYS A 120 -8.67 1.36 7.55
N ASP A 121 -7.93 2.43 7.29
CA ASP A 121 -6.82 2.44 6.34
C ASP A 121 -5.67 1.54 6.82
N LEU A 122 -5.32 1.65 8.10
CA LEU A 122 -4.32 0.78 8.73
C LEU A 122 -4.75 -0.69 8.70
N GLN A 123 -6.02 -0.97 8.99
CA GLN A 123 -6.59 -2.32 8.92
C GLN A 123 -6.59 -2.85 7.48
N ALA A 124 -6.96 -2.06 6.49
CA ALA A 124 -6.92 -2.44 5.08
C ALA A 124 -5.49 -2.75 4.63
N MET A 125 -4.51 -1.91 4.99
CA MET A 125 -3.09 -2.17 4.71
C MET A 125 -2.55 -3.41 5.43
N ALA A 126 -2.96 -3.66 6.67
CA ALA A 126 -2.61 -4.88 7.40
C ALA A 126 -3.16 -6.14 6.72
N VAL A 127 -4.41 -6.07 6.25
CA VAL A 127 -5.04 -7.17 5.49
C VAL A 127 -4.35 -7.37 4.14
N LEU A 128 -3.89 -6.31 3.46
CA LEU A 128 -3.07 -6.40 2.24
C LEU A 128 -1.75 -7.12 2.50
N ALA A 129 -1.04 -6.76 3.56
CA ALA A 129 0.21 -7.41 3.97
C ALA A 129 -0.02 -8.91 4.26
N LEU A 130 -1.07 -9.23 5.02
CA LEU A 130 -1.41 -10.61 5.40
C LEU A 130 -1.88 -11.45 4.21
N SER A 131 -2.60 -10.84 3.26
CA SER A 131 -2.96 -11.47 1.99
C SER A 131 -1.72 -11.85 1.19
N CYS A 132 -0.75 -10.94 1.09
CA CYS A 132 0.54 -11.25 0.48
C CYS A 132 1.27 -12.40 1.21
N LYS A 133 1.35 -12.37 2.55
CA LYS A 133 2.03 -13.42 3.34
C LYS A 133 1.35 -14.77 3.23
N ALA A 134 0.02 -14.82 3.23
CA ALA A 134 -0.76 -16.05 3.08
C ALA A 134 -0.58 -16.71 1.70
N ASN A 135 -0.25 -15.93 0.67
CA ASN A 135 0.07 -16.43 -0.66
C ASN A 135 1.56 -16.77 -0.84
N SER A 136 2.42 -16.47 0.14
CA SER A 136 3.84 -16.85 0.12
C SER A 136 4.03 -18.31 0.57
N THR A 137 5.07 -18.96 0.08
CA THR A 137 5.46 -20.33 0.47
C THR A 137 6.10 -20.39 1.87
N GLU A 138 6.27 -19.25 2.53
CA GLU A 138 7.05 -19.11 3.76
C GLU A 138 6.16 -18.85 5.00
N HIS A 139 6.25 -19.73 6.01
CA HIS A 139 5.65 -19.66 7.36
C HIS A 139 4.17 -19.21 7.41
N SER A 140 3.28 -20.15 7.75
CA SER A 140 1.85 -19.85 7.89
C SER A 140 1.57 -18.85 9.01
N LEU A 141 0.58 -17.99 8.81
CA LEU A 141 0.03 -17.10 9.84
C LEU A 141 -0.30 -17.89 11.11
N THR A 142 -0.07 -17.27 12.28
CA THR A 142 -0.54 -17.84 13.56
C THR A 142 -2.07 -17.99 13.52
N SER A 143 -2.61 -18.96 14.26
CA SER A 143 -4.06 -19.22 14.27
C SER A 143 -4.87 -17.98 14.67
N THR A 144 -4.38 -17.22 15.66
CA THR A 144 -4.99 -15.96 16.10
C THR A 144 -4.95 -14.89 15.01
N THR A 145 -3.79 -14.67 14.36
CA THR A 145 -3.65 -13.67 13.29
C THR A 145 -4.48 -14.06 12.07
N SER A 146 -4.56 -15.35 11.74
CA SER A 146 -5.44 -15.86 10.69
C SER A 146 -6.93 -15.61 10.98
N ARG A 147 -7.36 -15.77 12.24
CA ARG A 147 -8.74 -15.45 12.65
C ARG A 147 -9.03 -13.95 12.53
N LEU A 148 -8.13 -13.09 12.99
CA LEU A 148 -8.28 -11.64 12.91
C LEU A 148 -8.24 -11.14 11.48
N TYR A 149 -7.36 -11.70 10.65
CA TYR A 149 -7.29 -11.45 9.22
C TYR A 149 -8.64 -11.70 8.54
N LYS A 150 -9.24 -12.89 8.76
CA LYS A 150 -10.54 -13.24 8.19
C LYS A 150 -11.66 -12.34 8.72
N HIS A 151 -11.73 -12.15 10.04
CA HIS A 151 -12.76 -11.31 10.66
C HIS A 151 -12.70 -9.86 10.17
N THR A 152 -11.52 -9.26 10.15
CA THR A 152 -11.33 -7.88 9.69
C THR A 152 -11.60 -7.77 8.19
N SER A 153 -11.23 -8.78 7.41
CA SER A 153 -11.59 -8.84 6.00
C SER A 153 -13.12 -8.77 5.80
N GLU A 154 -13.87 -9.64 6.48
CA GLU A 154 -15.33 -9.60 6.38
C GLU A 154 -15.92 -8.26 6.87
N LYS A 155 -15.39 -7.70 7.97
CA LYS A 155 -15.83 -6.40 8.49
C LYS A 155 -15.65 -5.28 7.45
N LEU A 156 -14.50 -5.24 6.77
CA LEU A 156 -14.21 -4.26 5.73
C LEU A 156 -15.16 -4.42 4.53
N LYS A 157 -15.45 -5.65 4.08
CA LYS A 157 -16.45 -5.90 3.01
C LYS A 157 -17.79 -5.28 3.33
N THR A 158 -18.31 -5.55 4.53
CA THR A 158 -19.66 -5.15 4.92
C THR A 158 -19.77 -3.66 5.22
N SER A 159 -18.66 -2.93 5.19
CA SER A 159 -18.64 -1.48 5.48
C SER A 159 -18.86 -0.59 4.26
N GLN A 160 -19.12 -1.18 3.08
CA GLN A 160 -19.45 -0.41 1.87
C GLN A 160 -20.73 0.40 2.08
N MET A 161 -20.65 1.70 1.82
CA MET A 161 -21.75 2.65 1.91
C MET A 161 -22.64 2.59 0.65
N GLN A 162 -23.80 3.23 0.71
CA GLN A 162 -24.76 3.25 -0.41
C GLN A 162 -24.21 3.93 -1.66
N ASP A 163 -23.31 4.90 -1.49
CA ASP A 163 -22.59 5.58 -2.57
C ASP A 163 -21.48 4.70 -3.18
N GLY A 164 -21.23 3.50 -2.63
CA GLY A 164 -20.18 2.60 -3.08
C GLY A 164 -18.83 2.81 -2.42
N SER A 165 -18.66 3.87 -1.64
CA SER A 165 -17.42 4.17 -0.93
C SER A 165 -17.26 3.30 0.31
N PHE A 166 -16.05 3.30 0.88
CA PHE A 166 -15.78 2.75 2.20
C PHE A 166 -15.53 3.87 3.24
N GLY A 167 -16.12 5.04 3.00
CA GLY A 167 -16.08 6.22 3.88
C GLY A 167 -15.30 7.40 3.30
N ASN A 168 -14.15 7.15 2.67
CA ASN A 168 -13.41 8.18 1.92
C ASN A 168 -12.66 7.57 0.74
N LEU A 169 -12.09 8.41 -0.13
CA LEU A 169 -11.36 7.99 -1.33
C LEU A 169 -10.17 7.06 -1.02
N HIS A 170 -9.36 7.38 -0.01
CA HIS A 170 -8.17 6.59 0.37
C HIS A 170 -8.55 5.20 0.88
N THR A 171 -9.51 5.12 1.79
CA THR A 171 -10.02 3.84 2.31
C THR A 171 -10.63 3.00 1.20
N THR A 172 -11.36 3.65 0.29
CA THR A 172 -11.97 2.98 -0.87
C THR A 172 -10.91 2.41 -1.81
N ALA A 173 -9.85 3.17 -2.09
CA ALA A 173 -8.74 2.70 -2.91
C ALA A 173 -8.07 1.46 -2.29
N LEU A 174 -7.70 1.53 -1.01
CA LEU A 174 -7.04 0.42 -0.30
C LEU A 174 -7.88 -0.86 -0.27
N ILE A 175 -9.18 -0.75 0.03
CA ILE A 175 -10.07 -1.91 0.08
C ILE A 175 -10.32 -2.48 -1.32
N THR A 176 -10.42 -1.63 -2.34
CA THR A 176 -10.55 -2.07 -3.74
C THR A 176 -9.31 -2.83 -4.21
N GLN A 177 -8.10 -2.36 -3.87
CA GLN A 177 -6.86 -3.08 -4.17
C GLN A 177 -6.83 -4.46 -3.53
N LEU A 178 -7.35 -4.56 -2.31
CA LEU A 178 -7.41 -5.83 -1.63
C LEU A 178 -8.40 -6.80 -2.30
N ASP A 179 -9.55 -6.34 -2.78
CA ASP A 179 -10.50 -7.16 -3.53
C ASP A 179 -9.89 -7.73 -4.82
N LYS A 180 -8.99 -6.97 -5.45
CA LYS A 180 -8.18 -7.44 -6.60
C LYS A 180 -7.08 -8.43 -6.21
N SER A 181 -6.66 -8.46 -4.94
CA SER A 181 -5.67 -9.44 -4.45
C SER A 181 -6.32 -10.81 -4.26
N LYS A 182 -5.52 -11.89 -4.12
CA LYS A 182 -6.01 -13.24 -3.75
C LYS A 182 -6.49 -13.33 -2.28
N SER A 183 -6.91 -12.20 -1.69
CA SER A 183 -7.47 -12.13 -0.36
C SER A 183 -8.80 -12.91 -0.31
N PRO A 184 -9.22 -13.44 0.87
CA PRO A 184 -10.60 -13.86 1.13
C PRO A 184 -11.62 -12.76 0.79
N LEU A 185 -11.16 -11.52 0.57
CA LEU A 185 -11.96 -10.39 0.17
C LEU A 185 -12.54 -10.44 -1.25
N ALA A 186 -12.05 -11.31 -2.15
CA ALA A 186 -12.45 -11.37 -3.56
C ALA A 186 -13.97 -11.57 -3.80
N HIS A 187 -14.70 -10.50 -4.06
CA HIS A 187 -16.11 -10.48 -4.47
C HIS A 187 -16.34 -9.49 -5.62
N ARG A 188 -16.37 -10.03 -6.85
CA ARG A 188 -16.43 -9.32 -8.15
C ARG A 188 -17.41 -8.14 -8.27
N LYS A 189 -18.50 -8.11 -7.49
CA LYS A 189 -19.53 -7.06 -7.56
C LYS A 189 -19.18 -5.82 -6.73
N SER A 190 -18.49 -5.95 -5.59
CA SER A 190 -18.14 -4.81 -4.71
C SER A 190 -17.04 -3.93 -5.31
N SER A 191 -16.04 -4.55 -5.98
CA SER A 191 -15.00 -3.86 -6.78
C SER A 191 -15.55 -2.84 -7.77
N THR A 192 -16.58 -3.24 -8.52
CA THR A 192 -17.07 -2.44 -9.65
C THR A 192 -17.72 -1.14 -9.16
N ILE A 193 -18.37 -1.19 -7.99
CA ILE A 193 -19.02 -0.03 -7.39
C ILE A 193 -17.97 0.90 -6.76
N GLY A 194 -16.96 0.36 -6.08
CA GLY A 194 -15.85 1.16 -5.53
C GLY A 194 -15.03 1.87 -6.63
N VAL A 195 -14.74 1.16 -7.73
CA VAL A 195 -14.08 1.77 -8.90
C VAL A 195 -14.92 2.88 -9.50
N ARG A 196 -16.25 2.68 -9.60
CA ARG A 196 -17.16 3.71 -10.08
C ARG A 196 -17.14 4.96 -9.20
N PHE A 197 -17.19 4.80 -7.88
CA PHE A 197 -17.08 5.92 -6.94
C PHE A 197 -15.77 6.70 -7.15
N MET A 198 -14.63 6.01 -7.30
CA MET A 198 -13.34 6.65 -7.54
C MET A 198 -13.33 7.45 -8.87
N VAL A 199 -13.93 6.93 -9.92
CA VAL A 199 -14.05 7.63 -11.24
C VAL A 199 -14.98 8.85 -11.15
N GLU A 200 -16.07 8.75 -10.38
CA GLU A 200 -17.00 9.86 -10.17
C GLU A 200 -16.34 11.01 -9.37
N GLU A 201 -15.53 10.70 -8.34
CA GLU A 201 -14.74 11.70 -7.60
C GLU A 201 -13.70 12.40 -8.51
N GLU A 202 -13.01 11.65 -9.37
CA GLU A 202 -12.05 12.22 -10.34
C GLU A 202 -12.76 13.13 -11.36
N SER A 203 -13.91 12.70 -11.86
CA SER A 203 -14.74 13.48 -12.78
C SER A 203 -15.22 14.78 -12.13
N ALA A 204 -15.60 14.75 -10.85
CA ALA A 204 -15.98 15.94 -10.09
C ALA A 204 -14.81 16.92 -9.88
N ALA A 205 -13.59 16.40 -9.66
CA ALA A 205 -12.37 17.22 -9.54
C ALA A 205 -11.99 17.89 -10.88
N SER A 206 -12.21 17.21 -12.01
CA SER A 206 -11.93 17.75 -13.34
C SER A 206 -12.93 18.82 -13.80
N VAL A 207 -14.15 18.83 -13.26
CA VAL A 207 -15.23 19.75 -13.67
C VAL A 207 -15.19 21.11 -12.95
N GLY A 208 -14.19 21.35 -12.08
CA GLY A 208 -13.91 22.70 -11.58
C GLY A 208 -14.96 23.27 -10.62
N THR A 209 -15.54 22.42 -9.76
CA THR A 209 -16.46 22.88 -8.70
C THR A 209 -15.75 23.37 -7.43
N ARG A 210 -14.41 23.36 -7.38
CA ARG A 210 -13.60 23.95 -6.30
C ARG A 210 -12.69 25.07 -6.84
N PRO A 211 -12.46 26.16 -6.08
CA PRO A 211 -11.59 27.26 -6.52
C PRO A 211 -10.17 26.77 -6.82
N TRP A 212 -9.74 26.97 -8.06
CA TRP A 212 -8.43 26.60 -8.56
C TRP A 212 -7.30 27.42 -7.89
N THR A 213 -6.23 26.76 -7.45
CA THR A 213 -4.93 27.39 -7.20
C THR A 213 -3.96 27.08 -8.35
N PRO A 214 -2.95 27.93 -8.64
CA PRO A 214 -2.26 27.97 -9.92
C PRO A 214 -1.25 26.83 -10.19
N GLU A 215 -1.10 25.87 -9.27
CA GLU A 215 -0.16 24.76 -9.43
C GLU A 215 -0.92 23.51 -9.89
N GLY A 216 -1.20 23.46 -11.19
CA GLY A 216 -1.96 22.39 -11.86
C GLY A 216 -1.27 21.03 -11.87
N ARG A 217 -1.21 20.35 -10.72
CA ARG A 217 -0.98 18.90 -10.62
C ARG A 217 -1.85 18.32 -9.51
N SER A 218 -2.73 17.39 -9.85
CA SER A 218 -3.34 16.50 -8.86
C SER A 218 -2.28 15.47 -8.40
N LEU A 219 -1.34 15.92 -7.58
CA LEU A 219 -0.29 15.08 -6.97
C LEU A 219 -0.90 14.00 -6.05
N THR A 220 -2.14 14.19 -5.63
CA THR A 220 -2.89 13.31 -4.73
C THR A 220 -3.34 12.00 -5.37
N LEU A 221 -3.58 11.97 -6.69
CA LEU A 221 -4.08 10.76 -7.37
C LEU A 221 -2.97 9.77 -7.77
N SER A 222 -1.78 10.25 -8.15
CA SER A 222 -0.65 9.35 -8.45
C SER A 222 -0.24 8.53 -7.22
N ILE A 223 -0.44 9.06 -6.02
CA ILE A 223 -0.17 8.34 -4.76
C ILE A 223 -1.29 7.33 -4.46
N ALA A 224 -2.55 7.61 -4.79
CA ALA A 224 -3.67 6.70 -4.50
C ALA A 224 -3.68 5.42 -5.36
N PHE A 225 -3.09 5.45 -6.56
CA PHE A 225 -2.90 4.28 -7.42
C PHE A 225 -1.56 3.55 -7.21
N MET A 226 -0.58 4.20 -6.56
CA MET A 226 0.75 3.64 -6.31
C MET A 226 0.96 3.11 -4.87
N LEU A 227 0.15 3.54 -3.89
CA LEU A 227 0.02 2.87 -2.59
C LEU A 227 -0.76 1.57 -2.73
#